data_AF-A0A7C3IKJ2-F1
#
_entry.id   AF-A0A7C3IKJ2-F1
#
_cell.length_a   1.000
_cell.length_b   1.000
_cell.length_c   1.000
_cell.angle_alpha   90.00
_cell.angle_beta   90.00
_cell.angle_gamma   90.00
#
_symmetry.space_group_name_H-M   'P 1'
#
loop_
_entity.id
_entity.type
_entity.pdbx_description
1 polymer ?
#
loop_
_entity_poly.entity_id
_entity_poly.type
_entity_poly.pdbx_seq_one_letter_code
_entity_poly.pdbx_strand_id
1 'polypeptide(L)' 'MCYNCGCGLPEDDMGKGKVSKGGGSLTEDDFRHMAKVWGMSLEETKKETLKLLKKELKEK' A
#
# COMPACT_ATOMS: atom_id res chain seq x y z
N MET A 1 6.63 3.73 -8.13
CA MET A 1 6.24 2.42 -7.60
C MET A 1 5.39 2.53 -6.38
N CYS A 2 4.18 3.00 -6.62
CA CYS A 2 3.07 2.32 -6.01
C CYS A 2 3.37 0.83 -5.78
N TYR A 3 3.15 0.36 -4.56
CA TYR A 3 3.54 -0.94 -4.04
C TYR A 3 3.18 -2.14 -4.95
N ASN A 4 2.29 -1.93 -5.93
CA ASN A 4 1.86 -2.88 -6.93
C ASN A 4 2.59 -2.86 -8.30
N CYS A 5 3.52 -1.94 -8.59
CA CYS A 5 4.15 -1.80 -9.93
C CYS A 5 5.53 -2.48 -10.11
N GLY A 6 6.26 -2.81 -9.04
CA GLY A 6 7.59 -3.46 -9.09
C GLY A 6 8.85 -2.60 -9.33
N CYS A 7 8.76 -1.30 -9.69
CA CYS A 7 9.87 -0.35 -9.97
C CYS A 7 10.61 0.40 -8.82
N GLY A 8 10.25 0.27 -7.54
CA GLY A 8 11.04 0.74 -6.38
C GLY A 8 10.69 2.10 -5.73
N LEU A 9 9.76 2.88 -6.30
CA LEU A 9 9.43 4.25 -5.88
C LEU A 9 8.04 4.42 -5.18
N PRO A 10 7.85 4.11 -3.88
CA PRO A 10 6.54 4.10 -3.17
C PRO A 10 5.72 5.40 -3.23
N GLU A 11 6.35 6.52 -3.56
CA GLU A 11 5.71 7.85 -3.62
C GLU A 11 5.25 8.23 -5.04
N ASP A 12 5.65 7.47 -6.05
CA ASP A 12 5.34 7.74 -7.47
C ASP A 12 4.18 6.84 -7.96
N ASP A 13 3.07 7.48 -8.35
CA ASP A 13 1.87 6.85 -8.86
C ASP A 13 1.96 6.45 -10.34
N MET A 14 3.09 6.74 -10.99
CA MET A 14 3.40 6.37 -12.38
C MET A 14 2.32 6.84 -13.38
N GLY A 15 1.61 7.94 -13.08
CA GLY A 15 0.53 8.47 -13.91
C GLY A 15 -0.75 7.63 -13.90
N LYS A 16 -0.88 6.66 -12.98
CA LYS A 16 -2.09 5.83 -12.81
C LYS A 16 -3.02 6.32 -11.71
N GLY A 17 -2.64 7.37 -10.98
CA GLY A 17 -3.40 7.96 -9.89
C GLY A 17 -3.48 7.07 -8.64
N LYS A 18 -3.69 7.67 -7.47
CA LYS A 18 -3.74 6.96 -6.17
C LYS A 18 -5.03 6.17 -5.99
N VAL A 19 -4.97 4.99 -5.38
CA VAL A 19 -6.17 4.16 -5.12
C VAL A 19 -7.21 4.87 -4.24
N SER A 20 -6.78 5.64 -3.24
CA SER A 20 -7.67 6.46 -2.39
C SER A 20 -8.43 7.54 -3.15
N LYS A 21 -8.02 7.86 -4.39
CA LYS A 21 -8.64 8.86 -5.26
C LYS A 21 -9.27 8.24 -6.52
N GLY A 22 -9.46 6.92 -6.55
CA GLY A 22 -10.04 6.21 -7.69
C GLY A 22 -9.06 5.84 -8.81
N GLY A 23 -7.76 6.00 -8.59
CA GLY A 23 -6.71 5.51 -9.49
C GLY A 23 -6.28 4.06 -9.21
N GLY A 24 -5.22 3.60 -9.87
CA GLY A 24 -4.74 2.21 -9.80
C GLY A 24 -3.43 1.99 -9.03
N SER A 25 -2.82 3.05 -8.51
CA SER A 25 -1.53 3.00 -7.84
C SER A 25 -1.69 3.00 -6.32
N LEU A 26 -1.29 1.92 -5.66
CA LEU A 26 -1.19 1.85 -4.21
C LEU A 26 0.08 2.57 -3.73
N THR A 27 0.02 3.81 -3.27
CA THR A 27 1.20 4.61 -2.89
C THR A 27 1.42 4.69 -1.38
N GLU A 28 2.52 5.31 -0.95
CA GLU A 28 2.79 5.63 0.45
C GLU A 28 1.66 6.44 1.09
N ASP A 29 1.08 7.38 0.35
CA ASP A 29 -0.04 8.20 0.82
C ASP A 29 -1.30 7.37 1.06
N ASP A 30 -1.52 6.32 0.27
CA ASP A 30 -2.64 5.40 0.49
C ASP A 30 -2.42 4.61 1.78
N PHE A 31 -1.19 4.18 2.08
CA PHE A 31 -0.87 3.57 3.37
C PHE A 31 -1.06 4.53 4.56
N ARG A 32 -0.71 5.82 4.40
CA ARG A 32 -1.00 6.84 5.44
C ARG A 32 -2.48 7.05 5.64
N HIS A 33 -3.25 7.08 4.54
CA HIS A 33 -4.70 7.19 4.60
C HIS A 33 -5.32 5.98 5.31
N MET A 34 -4.93 4.76 4.94
CA MET A 34 -5.36 3.53 5.60
C MET A 34 -5.03 3.56 7.09
N ALA A 35 -3.79 3.86 7.46
CA ALA A 35 -3.36 3.94 8.86
C ALA A 35 -4.26 4.89 9.68
N LYS A 36 -4.57 6.07 9.12
CA LYS A 36 -5.46 7.05 9.76
C LYS A 36 -6.89 6.53 9.92
N VAL A 37 -7.47 5.92 8.88
CA VAL A 37 -8.85 5.41 8.92
C VAL A 37 -8.99 4.23 9.89
N TRP A 38 -7.97 3.38 9.98
CA TRP A 38 -7.95 2.20 10.83
C TRP A 38 -7.47 2.46 12.27
N GLY A 39 -6.99 3.67 12.57
CA GLY A 39 -6.45 3.99 13.89
C GLY A 39 -5.16 3.24 14.22
N MET A 40 -4.37 2.89 13.20
CA MET A 40 -3.09 2.17 13.34
C MET A 40 -1.92 3.09 12.98
N SER A 41 -0.71 2.75 13.40
CA SER A 41 0.48 3.40 12.85
C SER A 41 0.71 2.99 11.39
N LEU A 42 1.44 3.82 10.65
CA LEU A 42 1.86 3.52 9.28
C LEU A 42 2.65 2.20 9.18
N GLU A 43 3.52 1.95 10.16
CA GLU A 43 4.33 0.74 10.21
C GLU A 43 3.48 -0.51 10.46
N GLU A 44 2.59 -0.48 11.45
CA GLU A 44 1.68 -1.59 11.74
C GLU A 44 0.77 -1.88 10.55
N THR A 45 0.26 -0.84 9.89
CA THR A 45 -0.59 -0.98 8.69
C THR A 45 0.15 -1.74 7.59
N LYS A 46 1.41 -1.38 7.31
CA LYS A 46 2.25 -2.10 6.32
C LYS A 46 2.53 -3.54 6.76
N LYS A 47 2.86 -3.76 8.03
CA LYS A 47 3.16 -5.09 8.59
C LYS A 47 1.97 -6.05 8.51
N GLU A 48 0.79 -5.61 8.95
CA GLU A 48 -0.42 -6.45 8.90
C GLU A 48 -0.88 -6.68 7.45
N THR A 49 -0.77 -5.67 6.58
CA THR A 49 -1.03 -5.83 5.14
C THR A 49 -0.11 -6.90 4.54
N LEU A 50 1.20 -6.83 4.78
CA LEU A 50 2.17 -7.81 4.28
C LEU A 50 1.91 -9.21 4.84
N LYS A 51 1.61 -9.32 6.14
CA LYS A 51 1.30 -10.59 6.81
C LYS A 51 0.08 -11.27 6.20
N LEU A 52 -0.99 -10.53 5.92
CA LEU A 52 -2.17 -11.07 5.26
C LEU A 52 -1.87 -11.46 3.81
N LEU A 53 -1.16 -10.63 3.05
CA LEU A 53 -0.77 -10.96 1.68
C LEU A 53 0.06 -12.24 1.61
N LYS A 54 1.07 -12.39 2.47
CA LYS A 54 1.86 -13.63 2.57
C LYS A 54 0.99 -14.84 2.86
N LYS A 55 0.06 -14.72 3.80
CA LYS A 55 -0.88 -15.81 4.14
C LYS A 55 -1.72 -16.22 2.93
N GLU A 56 -2.29 -15.27 2.20
CA GLU A 56 -3.13 -15.53 1.03
C GLU A 56 -2.33 -16.12 -0.15
N LEU A 57 -1.12 -15.62 -0.37
CA LEU A 57 -0.20 -16.12 -1.41
C LEU A 57 0.50 -17.43 -1.01
N LYS A 58 0.26 -17.92 0.21
CA LYS A 58 0.94 -19.10 0.79
C LYS A 58 2.46 -18.95 0.84
N GLU A 59 2.93 -17.72 0.95
CA GLU A 59 4.34 -17.38 1.16
C GLU A 59 4.67 -17.43 2.67
N LYS A 60 5.87 -17.91 2.99
CA LYS A 60 6.34 -18.02 4.38
C LYS A 60 6.90 -16.70 4.92
#